data_AF-A0A0E3UTX5-F1
#
_entry.id   AF-A0A0E3UTX5-F1
#
_cell.length_a   1.000
_cell.length_b   1.000
_cell.length_c   1.000
_cell.angle_alpha   90.00
_cell.angle_beta   90.00
_cell.angle_gamma   90.00
#
_symmetry.space_group_name_H-M   'P 1'
#
loop_
_entity.id
_entity.type
_entity.pdbx_description
1 polymer ?
#
loop_
_entity_poly.entity_id
_entity_poly.type
_entity_poly.pdbx_seq_one_letter_code
_entity_poly.pdbx_strand_id
1 'polypeptide(L)'
;MRNLFILNRVFRYIFKNVKSKDIKKISIRKNFLKPEYTVVILMIIIVIIYGIISQKPKNTFLLLLTFFTMYNSVYVLFINKVISKKMEKEIYEFDKREKDKKRELIRKKYNINEIIVLDDYGDDKHIYKVLKNEYVIGKNSKSAIVDIDLTDQINSDFVSRRHARIYKQDNKFYVVDEGSKNGTDVIKTNNRKINLIAFKGENILVGDIIHIHGIKILLN
;
A
#
# COMPACT_ATOMS: atom_id res chain seq x y z
N MET A 1 -19.01 -18.87 5.04
CA MET A 1 -19.37 -18.16 3.77
C MET A 1 -18.30 -17.20 3.24
N ARG A 2 -17.57 -16.45 4.07
CA ARG A 2 -16.54 -15.46 3.64
C ARG A 2 -15.34 -16.06 2.87
N ASN A 3 -14.91 -17.27 3.25
CA ASN A 3 -13.78 -17.96 2.60
C ASN A 3 -14.12 -18.50 1.20
N LEU A 4 -15.38 -18.88 0.95
CA LEU A 4 -15.82 -19.38 -0.35
C LEU A 4 -15.81 -18.26 -1.41
N PHE A 5 -16.12 -17.02 -1.00
CA PHE A 5 -16.15 -15.87 -1.89
C PHE A 5 -14.75 -15.43 -2.35
N ILE A 6 -13.76 -15.49 -1.44
CA ILE A 6 -12.35 -15.18 -1.74
C ILE A 6 -11.78 -16.24 -2.68
N LEU A 7 -12.05 -17.52 -2.40
CA LEU A 7 -11.59 -18.63 -3.22
C LEU A 7 -12.13 -18.54 -4.66
N ASN A 8 -13.41 -18.18 -4.81
CA ASN A 8 -14.06 -18.04 -6.13
C ASN A 8 -13.58 -16.82 -6.93
N ARG A 9 -13.03 -15.79 -6.26
CA ARG A 9 -12.43 -14.61 -6.91
C ARG A 9 -11.02 -14.92 -7.41
N VAL A 10 -10.25 -15.63 -6.59
CA VAL A 10 -8.90 -16.12 -6.94
C VAL A 10 -8.98 -17.09 -8.11
N PHE A 11 -9.92 -18.04 -8.10
CA PHE A 11 -10.13 -18.97 -9.21
C PHE A 11 -10.44 -18.26 -10.54
N ARG A 12 -11.36 -17.29 -10.54
CA ARG A 12 -11.69 -16.51 -11.75
C ARG A 12 -10.52 -15.70 -12.28
N TYR A 13 -9.66 -15.17 -11.41
CA TYR A 13 -8.49 -14.40 -11.83
C TYR A 13 -7.40 -15.29 -12.44
N ILE A 14 -7.18 -16.48 -11.85
CA ILE A 14 -6.23 -17.47 -12.36
C ILE A 14 -6.66 -17.95 -13.76
N PHE A 15 -7.92 -18.35 -13.94
CA PHE A 15 -8.40 -18.85 -15.24
C PHE A 15 -8.44 -17.79 -16.35
N LYS A 16 -8.62 -16.51 -16.00
CA LYS A 16 -8.60 -15.40 -16.97
C LYS A 16 -7.20 -15.12 -17.53
N ASN A 17 -6.15 -15.36 -16.74
CA ASN A 17 -4.75 -15.12 -17.13
C ASN A 17 -4.07 -16.31 -17.80
N VAL A 18 -4.59 -17.53 -17.63
CA VAL A 18 -4.08 -18.73 -18.35
C VAL A 18 -4.40 -18.68 -19.84
N LYS A 19 -5.51 -18.03 -20.25
CA LYS A 19 -5.88 -17.94 -21.68
C LYS A 19 -5.07 -16.93 -22.51
N SER A 20 -4.30 -16.02 -21.91
CA SER A 20 -3.78 -14.84 -22.63
C SER A 20 -2.27 -14.76 -22.82
N LYS A 21 -1.45 -15.63 -22.20
CA LYS A 21 0.02 -15.43 -22.21
C LYS A 21 0.89 -16.49 -22.88
N ASP A 22 0.38 -17.67 -23.25
CA ASP A 22 1.26 -18.79 -23.65
C ASP A 22 1.25 -19.19 -25.14
N ILE A 23 0.72 -18.37 -26.06
CA ILE A 23 0.69 -18.73 -27.51
C ILE A 23 1.96 -18.30 -28.29
N LYS A 24 2.93 -17.56 -27.71
CA LYS A 24 4.09 -17.10 -28.48
C LYS A 24 5.44 -17.32 -27.79
N LYS A 25 6.01 -18.51 -28.00
CA LYS A 25 7.40 -18.77 -28.43
C LYS A 25 7.77 -20.23 -28.13
N ILE A 26 7.70 -21.09 -29.14
CA ILE A 26 8.38 -22.39 -29.13
C ILE A 26 9.48 -22.32 -30.17
N SER A 27 10.69 -21.99 -29.70
CA SER A 27 11.91 -22.11 -30.48
C SER A 27 12.45 -23.54 -30.35
N ILE A 28 12.61 -24.18 -31.50
CA ILE A 28 13.15 -25.51 -31.75
C ILE A 28 14.53 -25.68 -31.10
N ARG A 29 14.73 -26.73 -30.27
CA ARG A 29 16.07 -27.19 -29.87
C ARG A 29 16.10 -28.68 -29.47
N LYS A 30 16.74 -29.47 -30.36
CA LYS A 30 17.40 -30.79 -30.23
C LYS A 30 16.69 -31.91 -29.43
N ASN A 31 16.38 -32.98 -30.17
CA ASN A 31 15.77 -34.25 -29.75
C ASN A 31 16.64 -35.07 -28.80
N PHE A 32 16.73 -34.67 -27.53
CA PHE A 32 16.95 -35.62 -26.45
C PHE A 32 15.58 -35.96 -25.86
N LEU A 33 15.28 -37.25 -25.69
CA LEU A 33 14.14 -37.68 -24.88
C LEU A 33 14.25 -36.97 -23.53
N LYS A 34 13.23 -36.18 -23.17
CA LYS A 34 13.19 -35.52 -21.86
C LYS A 34 13.35 -36.59 -20.76
N PRO A 35 14.04 -36.28 -19.66
CA PRO A 35 14.30 -37.25 -18.58
C PRO A 35 13.03 -37.85 -17.98
N GLU A 36 11.88 -37.18 -18.12
CA GLU A 36 10.57 -37.73 -17.74
C GLU A 36 10.23 -39.01 -18.55
N TYR A 37 10.47 -39.00 -19.86
CA TYR A 37 10.17 -40.13 -20.73
C TYR A 37 11.13 -41.30 -20.50
N THR A 38 12.40 -41.02 -20.15
CA THR A 38 13.37 -42.09 -19.87
C THR A 38 12.97 -42.93 -18.66
N VAL A 39 12.38 -42.32 -17.62
CA VAL A 39 11.90 -43.04 -16.43
C VAL A 39 10.72 -43.95 -16.78
N VAL A 40 9.76 -43.44 -17.55
CA VAL A 40 8.59 -44.23 -17.98
C VAL A 40 9.00 -45.41 -18.87
N ILE A 41 9.93 -45.19 -19.81
CA ILE A 41 10.46 -46.25 -20.67
C ILE A 41 11.14 -47.34 -19.83
N LEU A 42 11.93 -46.97 -18.83
CA LEU A 42 12.63 -47.91 -17.95
C LEU A 42 11.66 -48.72 -17.08
N MET A 43 10.58 -48.10 -16.60
CA MET A 43 9.49 -48.79 -15.89
C MET A 43 8.78 -49.82 -16.79
N ILE A 44 8.51 -49.48 -18.05
CA ILE A 44 7.91 -50.41 -19.02
C ILE A 44 8.83 -51.61 -19.28
N ILE A 45 10.13 -51.37 -19.45
CA ILE A 45 11.13 -52.44 -19.65
C ILE A 45 11.13 -53.41 -18.46
N ILE A 46 11.10 -52.90 -17.23
CA ILE A 46 11.05 -53.74 -16.01
C ILE A 46 9.79 -54.61 -15.98
N VAL A 47 8.63 -54.05 -16.34
CA VAL A 47 7.36 -54.80 -16.39
C VAL A 47 7.43 -55.91 -17.44
N ILE A 48 8.00 -55.64 -18.62
CA ILE A 48 8.16 -56.62 -19.70
C ILE A 48 9.08 -57.75 -19.25
N ILE A 49 10.25 -57.43 -18.69
CA ILE A 49 11.21 -58.42 -18.18
C ILE A 49 10.55 -59.30 -17.10
N TYR A 50 9.84 -58.69 -16.16
CA TYR A 50 9.11 -59.43 -15.13
C TYR A 50 8.03 -60.36 -15.72
N GLY A 51 7.32 -59.91 -16.76
CA GLY A 51 6.32 -60.71 -17.46
C GLY A 51 6.92 -61.95 -18.12
N ILE A 52 8.07 -61.80 -18.77
CA ILE A 52 8.81 -62.90 -19.43
C ILE A 52 9.29 -63.93 -18.39
N ILE A 53 9.89 -63.48 -17.28
CA ILE A 53 10.48 -64.36 -16.26
C ILE A 53 9.40 -65.05 -15.42
N SER A 54 8.38 -64.32 -14.97
CA SER A 54 7.41 -64.85 -14.01
C SER A 54 6.33 -65.73 -14.64
N GLN A 55 6.05 -65.57 -15.94
CA GLN A 55 4.93 -66.20 -16.67
C GLN A 55 3.57 -66.09 -15.97
N LYS A 56 3.39 -65.08 -15.10
CA LYS A 56 2.18 -64.86 -14.29
C LYS A 56 1.47 -63.58 -14.73
N PRO A 57 0.53 -63.64 -15.70
CA PRO A 57 -0.04 -62.44 -16.33
C PRO A 57 -0.78 -61.53 -15.34
N LYS A 58 -1.47 -62.10 -14.34
CA LYS A 58 -2.17 -61.33 -13.30
C LYS A 58 -1.22 -60.45 -12.48
N ASN A 59 -0.05 -60.98 -12.11
CA ASN A 59 0.91 -60.24 -11.30
C ASN A 59 1.64 -59.18 -12.13
N THR A 60 1.93 -59.47 -13.40
CA THR A 60 2.52 -58.49 -14.33
C THR A 60 1.61 -57.30 -14.56
N PHE A 61 0.30 -57.54 -14.70
CA PHE A 61 -0.70 -56.47 -14.79
C PHE A 61 -0.78 -55.65 -13.50
N LEU A 62 -0.78 -56.30 -12.33
CA LEU A 62 -0.77 -55.61 -11.05
C LEU A 62 0.48 -54.72 -10.90
N LEU A 63 1.65 -55.22 -11.29
CA LEU A 63 2.91 -54.47 -11.28
C LEU A 63 2.83 -53.22 -12.16
N LEU A 64 2.31 -53.35 -13.38
CA LEU A 64 2.09 -52.20 -14.28
C LEU A 64 1.19 -51.14 -13.64
N LEU A 65 0.08 -51.57 -13.02
CA LEU A 65 -0.84 -50.67 -12.35
C LEU A 65 -0.17 -49.93 -11.19
N THR A 66 0.61 -50.64 -10.36
CA THR A 66 1.34 -50.03 -9.24
C THR A 66 2.38 -49.01 -9.69
N PHE A 67 3.10 -49.30 -10.78
CA PHE A 67 4.07 -48.36 -11.33
C PHE A 67 3.39 -47.12 -11.91
N PHE A 68 2.27 -47.29 -12.59
CA PHE A 68 1.50 -46.16 -13.11
C PHE A 68 0.97 -45.26 -11.99
N THR A 69 0.40 -45.82 -10.92
CA THR A 69 -0.08 -45.01 -9.78
C THR A 69 1.07 -44.31 -9.06
N MET A 70 2.21 -44.99 -8.89
CA MET A 70 3.41 -44.40 -8.30
C MET A 70 3.92 -43.20 -9.12
N TYR A 71 4.02 -43.34 -10.45
CA TYR A 71 4.43 -42.25 -11.34
C TYR A 71 3.49 -41.03 -11.23
N ASN A 72 2.17 -41.26 -11.29
CA ASN A 72 1.18 -40.19 -11.17
C ASN A 72 1.29 -39.47 -9.81
N SER A 73 1.48 -40.22 -8.72
CA SER A 73 1.63 -39.62 -7.38
C SER A 73 2.85 -38.70 -7.28
N VAL A 74 4.00 -39.13 -7.81
CA VAL A 74 5.23 -38.32 -7.85
C VAL A 74 5.05 -37.09 -8.72
N TYR A 75 4.41 -37.23 -9.88
CA TYR A 75 4.12 -36.12 -10.78
C TYR A 75 3.22 -35.07 -10.12
N VAL A 76 2.16 -35.49 -9.43
CA VAL A 76 1.26 -34.58 -8.69
C VAL A 76 2.02 -33.84 -7.60
N LEU A 77 2.88 -34.53 -6.82
CA LEU A 77 3.70 -33.89 -5.79
C LEU A 77 4.65 -32.84 -6.39
N PHE A 78 5.27 -33.13 -7.53
CA PHE A 78 6.15 -32.18 -8.22
C PHE A 78 5.39 -30.93 -8.67
N ILE A 79 4.25 -31.11 -9.33
CA ILE A 79 3.41 -30.00 -9.79
C ILE A 79 2.93 -29.16 -8.60
N ASN A 80 2.45 -29.80 -7.53
CA ASN A 80 2.03 -29.10 -6.32
C ASN A 80 3.17 -28.27 -5.71
N LYS A 81 4.40 -28.77 -5.72
CA LYS A 81 5.59 -28.04 -5.22
C LYS A 81 5.96 -26.84 -6.11
N VAL A 82 5.82 -26.95 -7.43
CA VAL A 82 6.06 -25.83 -8.34
C VAL A 82 4.99 -24.75 -8.15
N ILE A 83 3.72 -25.16 -8.05
CA ILE A 83 2.60 -24.25 -7.82
C ILE A 83 2.75 -23.56 -6.46
N SER A 84 3.06 -24.29 -5.38
CA SER A 84 3.20 -23.72 -4.05
C SER A 84 4.29 -22.65 -4.01
N LYS A 85 5.47 -22.92 -4.59
CA LYS A 85 6.55 -21.93 -4.70
C LYS A 85 6.14 -20.68 -5.46
N LYS A 86 5.39 -20.83 -6.56
CA LYS A 86 4.90 -19.69 -7.34
C LYS A 86 3.90 -18.86 -6.52
N MET A 87 2.97 -19.53 -5.83
CA MET A 87 1.98 -18.88 -4.97
C MET A 87 2.62 -18.14 -3.80
N GLU A 88 3.59 -18.74 -3.11
CA GLU A 88 4.35 -18.10 -2.02
C GLU A 88 5.01 -16.80 -2.48
N LYS A 89 5.63 -16.83 -3.67
CA LYS A 89 6.25 -15.63 -4.27
C LYS A 89 5.22 -14.56 -4.59
N GLU A 90 4.09 -14.92 -5.19
CA GLU A 90 3.01 -13.98 -5.51
C GLU A 90 2.40 -13.33 -4.25
N ILE A 91 2.21 -14.11 -3.18
CA ILE A 91 1.74 -13.62 -1.87
C ILE A 91 2.75 -12.65 -1.28
N TYR A 92 4.04 -13.00 -1.26
CA TYR A 92 5.09 -12.13 -0.77
C TYR A 92 5.16 -10.79 -1.53
N GLU A 93 5.08 -10.83 -2.86
CA GLU A 93 5.07 -9.62 -3.70
C GLU A 93 3.80 -8.78 -3.50
N PHE A 94 2.65 -9.42 -3.25
CA PHE A 94 1.41 -8.73 -2.90
C PHE A 94 1.54 -8.01 -1.56
N ASP A 95 1.97 -8.70 -0.51
CA ASP A 95 2.14 -8.13 0.83
C ASP A 95 3.15 -6.99 0.84
N LYS A 96 4.25 -7.14 0.08
CA LYS A 96 5.23 -6.07 -0.09
C LYS A 96 4.60 -4.82 -0.72
N ARG A 97 3.84 -4.99 -1.81
CA ARG A 97 3.16 -3.88 -2.49
C ARG A 97 2.16 -3.17 -1.57
N GLU A 98 1.37 -3.91 -0.80
CA GLU A 98 0.41 -3.32 0.13
C GLU A 98 1.10 -2.56 1.26
N LYS A 99 2.21 -3.08 1.79
CA LYS A 99 3.05 -2.35 2.77
C LYS A 99 3.61 -1.06 2.18
N ASP A 100 4.13 -1.10 0.97
CA ASP A 100 4.71 0.07 0.30
C ASP A 100 3.65 1.13 0.00
N LYS A 101 2.46 0.74 -0.48
CA LYS A 101 1.31 1.66 -0.64
C LYS A 101 0.92 2.31 0.68
N LYS A 102 0.83 1.54 1.77
CA LYS A 102 0.50 2.09 3.09
C LYS A 102 1.54 3.11 3.56
N ARG A 103 2.82 2.83 3.34
CA ARG A 103 3.92 3.77 3.64
C ARG A 103 3.83 5.04 2.81
N GLU A 104 3.51 4.93 1.52
CA GLU A 104 3.33 6.07 0.64
C GLU A 104 2.15 6.95 1.07
N LEU A 105 1.01 6.33 1.41
CA LEU A 105 -0.18 7.04 1.92
C LEU A 105 0.14 7.78 3.23
N ILE A 106 0.85 7.14 4.16
CA ILE A 106 1.32 7.78 5.40
C ILE A 106 2.23 8.96 5.06
N ARG A 107 3.22 8.78 4.16
CA ARG A 107 4.14 9.85 3.77
C ARG A 107 3.39 11.04 3.19
N LYS A 108 2.44 10.82 2.28
CA LYS A 108 1.58 11.88 1.71
C LYS A 108 0.80 12.61 2.81
N LYS A 109 0.22 11.88 3.77
CA LYS A 109 -0.56 12.47 4.87
C LYS A 109 0.24 13.44 5.77
N TYR A 110 1.54 13.18 5.97
CA TYR A 110 2.41 14.02 6.81
C TYR A 110 3.17 15.10 6.03
N ASN A 111 3.10 15.09 4.69
CA ASN A 111 3.93 15.95 3.84
C ASN A 111 3.16 17.18 3.39
N ILE A 112 2.95 18.11 4.33
CA ILE A 112 2.39 19.43 4.07
C ILE A 112 3.43 20.24 3.28
N ASN A 113 3.05 20.65 2.08
CA ASN A 113 3.86 21.44 1.14
C ASN A 113 3.37 22.89 1.02
N GLU A 114 2.10 23.13 1.33
CA GLU A 114 1.43 24.41 1.14
C GLU A 114 0.55 24.73 2.36
N ILE A 115 0.56 26.00 2.73
CA ILE A 115 -0.33 26.57 3.75
C ILE A 115 -1.18 27.60 3.02
N ILE A 116 -2.49 27.37 2.98
CA ILE A 116 -3.42 28.14 2.17
C ILE A 116 -4.37 28.89 3.10
N VAL A 117 -4.37 30.21 3.05
CA VAL A 117 -5.37 31.04 3.74
C VAL A 117 -6.58 31.14 2.83
N LEU A 118 -7.73 30.72 3.33
CA LEU A 118 -8.99 30.76 2.60
C LEU A 118 -9.70 32.09 2.85
N ASP A 119 -10.47 32.54 1.85
CA ASP A 119 -11.43 33.62 2.04
C ASP A 119 -12.74 33.13 2.71
N ASP A 120 -13.70 34.03 2.85
CA ASP A 120 -14.99 33.74 3.50
C ASP A 120 -15.87 32.79 2.68
N TYR A 121 -15.66 32.71 1.36
CA TYR A 121 -16.35 31.81 0.45
C TYR A 121 -15.71 30.41 0.41
N GLY A 122 -14.47 30.30 0.91
CA GLY A 122 -13.69 29.06 0.96
C GLY A 122 -12.73 28.90 -0.23
N ASP A 123 -12.53 29.95 -1.01
CA ASP A 123 -11.57 29.98 -2.11
C ASP A 123 -10.16 30.35 -1.61
N ASP A 124 -9.14 29.96 -2.38
CA ASP A 124 -7.73 30.19 -2.05
C ASP A 124 -7.39 31.68 -2.15
N LYS A 125 -7.16 32.35 -1.01
CA LYS A 125 -6.80 33.78 -0.98
C LYS A 125 -5.28 33.98 -1.02
N HIS A 126 -4.53 33.27 -0.17
CA HIS A 126 -3.07 33.32 -0.14
C HIS A 126 -2.47 31.93 -0.01
N ILE A 127 -1.47 31.61 -0.85
CA ILE A 127 -0.81 30.30 -0.86
C ILE A 127 0.66 30.47 -0.48
N TYR A 128 1.07 29.84 0.62
CA TYR A 128 2.43 29.87 1.13
C TYR A 128 3.09 28.50 0.93
N LYS A 129 4.20 28.45 0.19
CA LYS A 129 4.99 27.22 0.08
C LYS A 129 5.78 26.95 1.36
N VAL A 130 5.74 25.71 1.82
CA VAL A 130 6.46 25.24 3.00
C VAL A 130 7.92 24.95 2.63
N LEU A 131 8.77 25.92 2.93
CA LEU A 131 10.22 25.93 2.72
C LEU A 131 11.00 25.95 4.03
N LYS A 132 10.38 26.39 5.14
CA LYS A 132 10.99 26.50 6.46
C LYS A 132 10.47 25.41 7.40
N ASN A 133 11.17 25.20 8.51
CA ASN A 133 10.72 24.31 9.58
C ASN A 133 9.71 24.98 10.52
N GLU A 134 9.50 26.29 10.40
CA GLU A 134 8.69 27.07 11.32
C GLU A 134 8.03 28.24 10.58
N TYR A 135 6.77 28.51 10.94
CA TYR A 135 5.95 29.58 10.42
C TYR A 135 5.16 30.21 11.56
N VAL A 136 5.35 31.51 11.77
CA VAL A 136 4.54 32.29 12.72
C VAL A 136 3.33 32.87 12.00
N ILE A 137 2.15 32.64 12.58
CA ILE A 137 0.86 33.14 12.09
C ILE A 137 0.40 34.28 12.99
N GLY A 138 -0.02 35.40 12.41
CA GLY A 138 -0.59 36.49 13.17
C GLY A 138 -0.78 37.76 12.36
N LYS A 139 -0.72 38.90 13.03
CA LYS A 139 -0.77 40.22 12.39
C LYS A 139 0.61 40.84 12.29
N ASN A 140 0.99 41.21 11.08
CA ASN A 140 2.19 42.00 10.86
C ASN A 140 2.04 43.41 11.46
N SER A 141 3.09 43.89 12.12
CA SER A 141 3.13 45.21 12.74
C SER A 141 4.57 45.69 12.88
N LYS A 142 4.77 46.98 13.17
CA LYS A 142 6.12 47.53 13.41
C LYS A 142 6.92 46.78 14.48
N SER A 143 6.24 46.12 15.42
CA SER A 143 6.86 45.41 16.54
C SER A 143 6.83 43.89 16.41
N ALA A 144 6.18 43.33 15.38
CA ALA A 144 6.06 41.89 15.19
C ALA A 144 5.93 41.57 13.71
N ILE A 145 6.93 40.87 13.17
CA ILE A 145 6.94 40.35 11.81
C ILE A 145 6.51 38.88 11.87
N VAL A 146 5.60 38.49 10.98
CA VAL A 146 5.05 37.13 10.88
C VAL A 146 5.31 36.55 9.49
N ASP A 147 5.36 35.22 9.38
CA ASP A 147 5.53 34.54 8.10
C ASP A 147 4.19 34.44 7.35
N ILE A 148 3.10 34.22 8.08
CA ILE A 148 1.74 34.16 7.55
C ILE A 148 0.97 35.34 8.15
N ASP A 149 0.74 36.34 7.32
CA ASP A 149 0.09 37.58 7.70
C ASP A 149 -1.43 37.51 7.47
N LEU A 150 -2.18 37.77 8.54
CA LEU A 150 -3.64 37.78 8.53
C LEU A 150 -4.21 39.21 8.72
N THR A 151 -3.39 40.24 8.53
CA THR A 151 -3.80 41.64 8.70
C THR A 151 -4.89 42.06 7.72
N ASP A 152 -4.93 41.48 6.53
CA ASP A 152 -5.88 41.77 5.45
C ASP A 152 -7.19 40.97 5.53
N GLN A 153 -7.41 40.26 6.63
CA GLN A 153 -8.61 39.43 6.85
C GLN A 153 -9.71 40.23 7.54
N ILE A 154 -10.98 39.92 7.23
CA ILE A 154 -12.15 40.60 7.81
C ILE A 154 -12.13 40.52 9.34
N ASN A 155 -11.75 39.36 9.88
CA ASN A 155 -11.70 39.13 11.33
C ASN A 155 -10.30 39.37 11.92
N SER A 156 -9.45 40.16 11.26
CA SER A 156 -8.08 40.44 11.71
C SER A 156 -8.02 41.07 13.10
N ASP A 157 -9.07 41.79 13.55
CA ASP A 157 -9.17 42.34 14.90
C ASP A 157 -9.09 41.28 16.00
N PHE A 158 -9.53 40.05 15.71
CA PHE A 158 -9.47 38.92 16.63
C PHE A 158 -8.15 38.15 16.55
N VAL A 159 -7.30 38.47 15.58
CA VAL A 159 -5.97 37.86 15.43
C VAL A 159 -4.97 38.62 16.31
N SER A 160 -4.09 37.86 16.95
CA SER A 160 -3.01 38.41 17.79
C SER A 160 -1.76 38.62 16.92
N ARG A 161 -0.87 39.55 17.31
CA ARG A 161 0.39 39.81 16.57
C ARG A 161 1.20 38.53 16.34
N ARG A 162 1.36 37.73 17.40
CA ARG A 162 1.77 36.33 17.33
C ARG A 162 0.60 35.51 17.86
N HIS A 163 -0.13 34.83 16.98
CA HIS A 163 -1.35 34.14 17.35
C HIS A 163 -1.10 32.64 17.49
N ALA A 164 -0.53 32.05 16.43
CA ALA A 164 -0.20 30.64 16.40
C ALA A 164 1.13 30.43 15.68
N ARG A 165 1.69 29.24 15.81
CA ARG A 165 2.91 28.85 15.14
C ARG A 165 2.81 27.43 14.64
N ILE A 166 3.18 27.23 13.38
CA ILE A 166 3.38 25.89 12.81
C ILE A 166 4.86 25.58 12.89
N TYR A 167 5.22 24.40 13.37
CA TYR A 167 6.62 23.96 13.39
C TYR A 167 6.74 22.48 13.04
N LYS A 168 7.91 22.10 12.53
CA LYS A 168 8.24 20.73 12.13
C LYS A 168 9.20 20.10 13.15
N GLN A 169 8.82 18.95 13.69
CA GLN A 169 9.63 18.13 14.59
C GLN A 169 9.50 16.66 14.19
N ASP A 170 10.60 15.91 14.14
CA ASP A 170 10.63 14.48 13.78
C ASP A 170 9.88 14.15 12.48
N ASN A 171 10.02 15.05 11.49
CA ASN A 171 9.35 15.00 10.19
C ASN A 171 7.80 15.03 10.26
N LYS A 172 7.24 15.55 11.35
CA LYS A 172 5.82 15.82 11.53
C LYS A 172 5.62 17.31 11.78
N PHE A 173 4.49 17.83 11.31
CA PHE A 173 4.09 19.19 11.61
C PHE A 173 3.21 19.24 12.85
N TYR A 174 3.35 20.34 13.57
CA TYR A 174 2.59 20.66 14.76
C TYR A 174 2.13 22.11 14.66
N VAL A 175 0.96 22.39 15.22
CA VAL A 175 0.50 23.76 15.45
C VAL A 175 0.41 24.00 16.95
N VAL A 176 0.82 25.19 17.38
CA VAL A 176 0.71 25.64 18.76
C VAL A 176 0.07 27.02 18.79
N ASP A 177 -0.85 27.23 19.72
CA ASP A 177 -1.35 28.58 20.04
C ASP A 177 -0.31 29.30 20.91
N GLU A 178 0.10 30.49 20.52
CA GLU A 178 1.17 31.26 21.19
C GLU A 178 0.63 32.14 22.33
N GLY A 179 -0.43 31.68 23.03
CA GLY A 179 -1.09 32.44 24.08
C GLY A 179 -1.98 33.55 23.52
N SER A 180 -2.71 33.24 22.45
CA SER A 180 -3.55 34.22 21.78
C SER A 180 -4.75 34.62 22.65
N LYS A 181 -5.27 35.83 22.44
CA LYS A 181 -6.42 36.34 23.22
C LYS A 181 -7.71 35.57 22.93
N ASN A 182 -7.91 35.13 21.69
CA ASN A 182 -9.18 34.56 21.22
C ASN A 182 -9.11 33.06 20.91
N GLY A 183 -7.95 32.43 21.13
CA GLY A 183 -7.72 31.01 20.93
C GLY A 183 -7.60 30.60 19.45
N THR A 184 -7.05 29.40 19.26
CA THR A 184 -6.89 28.74 17.97
C THR A 184 -7.55 27.37 18.02
N ASP A 185 -8.26 27.02 16.95
CA ASP A 185 -8.86 25.70 16.80
C ASP A 185 -8.25 24.95 15.60
N VAL A 186 -8.28 23.63 15.63
CA VAL A 186 -7.93 22.76 14.50
C VAL A 186 -9.11 21.87 14.17
N ILE A 187 -9.58 21.95 12.92
CA ILE A 187 -10.58 21.05 12.36
C ILE A 187 -9.83 19.94 11.64
N LYS A 188 -9.94 18.71 12.15
CA LYS A 188 -9.35 17.53 11.53
C LYS A 188 -10.11 17.12 10.29
N THR A 189 -9.42 16.43 9.38
CA THR A 189 -10.01 15.76 8.20
C THR A 189 -11.24 14.88 8.48
N ASN A 190 -11.46 14.42 9.72
CA ASN A 190 -12.65 13.69 10.14
C ASN A 190 -13.74 14.58 10.76
N ASN A 191 -13.71 15.89 10.50
CA ASN A 191 -14.57 16.93 11.05
C ASN A 191 -14.52 17.08 12.58
N ARG A 192 -13.54 16.50 13.26
CA ARG A 192 -13.34 16.72 14.70
C ARG A 192 -12.69 18.09 14.92
N LYS A 193 -13.36 18.96 15.67
CA LYS A 193 -12.79 20.21 16.16
C LYS A 193 -11.98 19.97 17.44
N ILE A 194 -10.77 20.51 17.48
CA ILE A 194 -9.87 20.49 18.64
C ILE A 194 -9.52 21.94 18.97
N ASN A 195 -9.86 22.38 20.17
CA ASN A 195 -9.41 23.69 20.65
C ASN A 195 -8.00 23.53 21.21
N LEU A 196 -7.06 24.36 20.75
CA LEU A 196 -5.68 24.26 21.18
C LEU A 196 -5.52 24.77 22.62
N ILE A 197 -4.64 24.12 23.37
CA ILE A 197 -4.19 24.61 24.67
C ILE A 197 -2.97 25.49 24.39
N ALA A 198 -2.94 26.70 24.96
CA ALA A 198 -1.82 27.62 24.79
C ALA A 198 -0.47 26.94 25.08
N PHE A 199 0.51 27.18 24.22
CA PHE A 199 1.87 26.64 24.26
C PHE A 199 1.99 25.10 24.19
N LYS A 200 0.89 24.38 23.94
CA LYS A 200 0.90 22.93 23.70
C LYS A 200 0.76 22.63 22.21
N GLY A 201 1.74 21.91 21.66
CA GLY A 201 1.71 21.49 20.25
C GLY A 201 0.69 20.39 20.00
N GLU A 202 -0.13 20.56 18.96
CA GLU A 202 -1.04 19.55 18.42
C GLU A 202 -0.54 19.11 17.03
N ASN A 203 -0.47 17.80 16.79
CA ASN A 203 -0.01 17.29 15.50
C ASN A 203 -1.03 17.62 14.40
N ILE A 204 -0.55 18.12 13.26
CA ILE A 204 -1.37 18.47 12.09
C ILE A 204 -0.96 17.66 10.87
N LEU A 205 -1.92 17.42 9.99
CA LEU A 205 -1.80 16.60 8.79
C LEU A 205 -2.33 17.34 7.56
N VAL A 206 -1.98 16.85 6.38
CA VAL A 206 -2.58 17.30 5.12
C VAL A 206 -4.11 17.14 5.18
N GLY A 207 -4.82 18.20 4.80
CA GLY A 207 -6.27 18.35 4.84
C GLY A 207 -6.85 18.82 6.17
N ASP A 208 -6.05 18.96 7.23
CA ASP A 208 -6.51 19.64 8.44
C ASP A 208 -6.62 21.15 8.19
N ILE A 209 -7.54 21.82 8.91
CA ILE A 209 -7.77 23.26 8.81
C ILE A 209 -7.48 23.89 10.18
N ILE A 210 -6.59 24.88 10.21
CA ILE A 210 -6.41 25.75 11.37
C ILE A 210 -7.44 26.87 11.28
N HIS A 211 -8.15 27.11 12.36
CA HIS A 211 -9.23 28.09 12.44
C HIS A 211 -8.92 29.12 13.52
N ILE A 212 -8.84 30.38 13.11
CA ILE A 212 -8.59 31.53 13.97
C ILE A 212 -9.76 32.49 13.81
N HIS A 213 -10.73 32.40 14.72
CA HIS A 213 -11.86 33.31 14.82
C HIS A 213 -12.55 33.65 13.47
N GLY A 214 -12.89 32.62 12.69
CA GLY A 214 -13.54 32.74 11.36
C GLY A 214 -12.58 32.61 10.19
N ILE A 215 -11.29 32.91 10.38
CA ILE A 215 -10.25 32.73 9.35
C ILE A 215 -9.88 31.25 9.29
N LYS A 216 -9.89 30.69 8.07
CA LYS A 216 -9.55 29.30 7.83
C LYS A 216 -8.22 29.21 7.09
N ILE A 217 -7.35 28.34 7.58
CA ILE A 217 -6.05 28.05 6.98
C ILE A 217 -6.00 26.56 6.69
N LEU A 218 -6.05 26.20 5.41
CA LEU A 218 -5.96 24.84 4.92
C LEU A 218 -4.49 24.40 4.81
N LEU A 219 -4.20 23.18 5.22
CA LEU A 219 -2.88 22.56 5.11
C LEU A 219 -2.88 21.55 3.97
N ASN A 220 -2.05 21.75 2.94
CA ASN A 220 -2.00 20.90 1.74
C ASN A 220 -0.61 20.28 1.53
#